data_AF-D4H4L3-F1
#
_entry.id   AF-D4H4L3-F1
#
_cell.length_a   1.000
_cell.length_b   1.000
_cell.length_c   1.000
_cell.angle_alpha   90.00
_cell.angle_beta   90.00
_cell.angle_gamma   90.00
#
_symmetry.space_group_name_H-M   'P 1'
#
loop_
_entity.id
_entity.type
_entity.pdbx_description
1 polymer ?
#
loop_
_entity_poly.entity_id
_entity_poly.type
_entity_poly.pdbx_seq_one_letter_code
_entity_poly.pdbx_strand_id
1 'polypeptide(L)' 'MVDIRLKDEYLAQLRERYNTNTLGKILNYDTAFKLLKDGNANITMRNFYKLCKAMDWEFHFAVEGKEEI' A
#
# COMPACT_ATOMS: atom_id res chain seq x y z
N MET A 1 -4.41 14.54 8.27
CA MET A 1 -3.98 13.12 8.18
C MET A 1 -3.58 12.91 6.72
N VAL A 2 -2.37 12.44 6.44
CA VAL A 2 -1.92 12.27 5.05
C VAL A 2 -2.44 10.93 4.56
N ASP A 3 -3.34 10.98 3.58
CA ASP A 3 -3.95 9.79 2.99
C ASP A 3 -3.10 9.34 1.81
N ILE A 4 -2.34 8.27 2.00
CA ILE A 4 -1.48 7.71 0.94
C ILE A 4 -2.32 6.72 0.13
N ARG A 5 -2.36 6.93 -1.20
CA ARG A 5 -2.90 5.97 -2.16
C ARG A 5 -1.78 5.45 -3.04
N LEU A 6 -1.74 4.13 -3.20
CA LEU A 6 -0.81 3.48 -4.13
C LEU A 6 -1.35 3.58 -5.56
N LYS A 7 -0.47 3.82 -6.53
CA LYS A 7 -0.81 3.73 -7.95
C LYS A 7 -1.17 2.30 -8.33
N ASP A 8 -1.92 2.15 -9.43
CA ASP A 8 -2.36 0.85 -9.94
C ASP A 8 -1.21 -0.11 -10.24
N GLU A 9 -0.07 0.39 -10.72
CA GLU A 9 1.14 -0.43 -10.98
C GLU A 9 1.67 -1.11 -9.70
N TYR A 10 1.63 -0.39 -8.57
CA TYR A 10 2.07 -0.91 -7.28
C TYR A 10 1.04 -1.87 -6.68
N LEU A 11 -0.25 -1.59 -6.90
CA LEU A 11 -1.33 -2.51 -6.51
C LEU A 11 -1.27 -3.82 -7.31
N ALA A 12 -0.92 -3.77 -8.60
CA ALA A 12 -0.72 -4.96 -9.43
C ALA A 12 0.43 -5.82 -8.90
N GLN A 13 1.60 -5.22 -8.66
CA GLN A 13 2.76 -5.91 -8.08
C GLN A 13 2.44 -6.55 -6.71
N LEU A 14 1.64 -5.86 -5.88
CA LEU A 14 1.18 -6.40 -4.60
C LEU A 14 0.34 -7.66 -4.77
N ARG A 15 -0.59 -7.65 -5.73
CA ARG A 15 -1.49 -8.78 -6.02
C ARG A 15 -0.75 -10.00 -6.61
N GLU A 16 0.32 -9.76 -7.35
CA GLU A 16 1.17 -10.83 -7.88
C GLU A 16 1.99 -11.51 -6.77
N ARG A 17 2.46 -10.75 -5.78
CA ARG A 17 3.39 -11.23 -4.76
C ARG A 17 2.72 -11.73 -3.48
N TYR A 18 1.57 -11.15 -3.12
CA TYR A 18 0.92 -11.39 -1.85
C TYR A 18 -0.58 -11.64 -1.97
N ASN A 19 -1.07 -12.51 -1.08
CA ASN A 19 -2.49 -12.58 -0.73
C ASN A 19 -2.76 -11.82 0.58
N THR A 20 -4.04 -11.61 0.90
CA THR A 20 -4.49 -10.87 2.09
C THR A 20 -3.87 -11.37 3.40
N ASN A 21 -3.72 -12.70 3.56
CA ASN A 21 -3.14 -13.27 4.78
C ASN A 21 -1.64 -12.96 4.89
N THR A 22 -0.90 -13.08 3.78
CA THR A 22 0.54 -12.80 3.75
C THR A 22 0.85 -11.32 3.91
N LEU A 23 0.13 -10.44 3.21
CA LEU A 23 0.27 -8.99 3.35
C LEU A 23 -0.25 -8.49 4.70
N GLY A 24 -1.26 -9.16 5.25
CA GLY A 24 -1.82 -8.87 6.57
C GLY A 24 -0.81 -9.05 7.71
N LYS A 25 0.19 -9.92 7.55
CA LYS A 25 1.30 -10.05 8.52
C LYS A 25 2.23 -8.83 8.54
N ILE A 26 2.27 -8.05 7.46
CA ILE A 26 3.15 -6.88 7.33
C ILE A 26 2.43 -5.61 7.86
N LEU A 27 1.17 -5.43 7.47
CA LEU A 27 0.39 -4.21 7.75
C LEU A 27 -0.67 -4.42 8.82
N ASN A 28 -1.63 -5.28 8.49
CA ASN A 28 -2.74 -5.86 9.26
C ASN A 28 -3.76 -6.37 8.21
N TYR A 29 -4.67 -7.28 8.61
CA TYR A 29 -5.60 -7.90 7.67
C TYR A 29 -6.54 -6.91 6.96
N ASP A 30 -7.12 -5.94 7.69
CA ASP A 30 -8.08 -4.98 7.13
C ASP A 30 -7.45 -4.08 6.06
N THR A 31 -6.26 -3.55 6.34
CA THR A 31 -5.49 -2.74 5.38
C THR A 31 -5.09 -3.58 4.16
N ALA A 32 -4.60 -4.80 4.37
CA ALA A 32 -4.21 -5.71 3.30
C ALA A 32 -5.40 -6.07 2.41
N PHE A 33 -6.56 -6.33 3.00
CA PHE A 33 -7.78 -6.65 2.29
C PHE A 33 -8.23 -5.49 1.40
N LYS A 34 -8.30 -4.27 1.94
CA LYS A 34 -8.69 -3.06 1.19
C LYS A 34 -7.70 -2.74 0.06
N LEU A 35 -6.39 -2.88 0.30
CA LEU A 35 -5.36 -2.69 -0.71
C LEU A 35 -5.55 -3.67 -1.88
N LEU A 36 -5.64 -4.96 -1.58
CA LEU A 36 -5.68 -5.98 -2.63
C LEU A 36 -7.03 -6.02 -3.36
N LYS A 37 -8.14 -5.74 -2.68
CA LYS A 37 -9.47 -5.84 -3.29
C LYS A 37 -9.78 -4.64 -4.18
N ASP A 38 -9.62 -3.42 -3.68
CA ASP A 38 -10.10 -2.21 -4.38
C ASP A 38 -9.08 -1.07 -4.43
N GLY A 39 -7.85 -1.27 -3.93
CA GLY A 39 -6.80 -0.24 -3.92
C GLY A 39 -7.09 0.93 -2.97
N ASN A 40 -8.28 0.96 -2.39
CA ASN A 40 -8.80 2.05 -1.58
C ASN A 40 -8.51 1.84 -0.09
N ALA A 41 -7.25 1.58 0.22
CA ALA A 41 -6.79 1.58 1.60
C ALA A 41 -6.09 2.90 1.90
N ASN A 42 -6.60 3.62 2.89
CA ASN A 42 -5.84 4.71 3.47
C ASN A 42 -4.69 4.12 4.30
N ILE A 43 -3.47 4.17 3.77
CA ILE A 43 -2.30 3.65 4.47
C ILE A 43 -1.57 4.77 5.20
N THR A 44 -1.23 4.51 6.46
CA THR A 44 -0.36 5.42 7.22
C THR A 44 1.06 5.39 6.67
N MET A 45 1.82 6.46 6.88
CA MET A 45 3.24 6.54 6.49
C MET A 45 4.08 5.37 7.02
N ARG A 46 3.77 4.90 8.25
CA ARG A 46 4.43 3.73 8.85
C ARG A 46 4.16 2.45 8.05
N ASN A 47 2.91 2.23 7.66
CA ASN A 47 2.50 1.06 6.88
C ASN A 47 3.06 1.13 5.46
N PHE A 48 3.07 2.33 4.87
CA PHE A 48 3.71 2.57 3.58
C PHE A 48 5.21 2.25 3.61
N TYR A 49 5.94 2.69 4.63
CA TYR A 49 7.36 2.36 4.78
C TYR A 49 7.62 0.84 4.88
N LYS A 50 6.78 0.11 5.63
CA LYS A 50 6.87 -1.36 5.71
C LYS A 50 6.61 -2.01 4.35
N LEU A 51 5.65 -1.50 3.60
CA LEU A 51 5.32 -1.92 2.25
C LEU A 51 6.50 -1.74 1.30
N CYS A 52 7.11 -0.54 1.29
CA CYS A 52 8.29 -0.26 0.48
C CYS A 52 9.43 -1.24 0.80
N LYS A 53 9.69 -1.52 2.08
CA LYS A 53 10.70 -2.52 2.46
C LYS A 53 10.37 -3.95 2.03
N ALA A 54 9.10 -4.34 2.11
CA ALA A 54 8.67 -5.69 1.73
C ALA A 54 8.73 -5.91 0.22
N MET A 55 8.44 -4.87 -0.55
CA MET A 55 8.40 -4.90 -2.01
C MET A 55 9.72 -4.50 -2.67
N ASP A 56 10.67 -3.97 -1.90
CA ASP A 56 11.90 -3.34 -2.41
C ASP A 56 11.59 -2.13 -3.31
N TRP A 57 10.59 -1.33 -2.90
CA TRP A 57 10.23 -0.10 -3.61
C TRP A 57 10.99 1.10 -3.05
N GLU A 58 11.33 2.04 -3.94
CA GLU A 58 11.77 3.36 -3.54
C GLU A 58 10.61 4.15 -2.92
N PHE A 59 10.86 4.70 -1.73
CA PHE A 59 9.86 5.37 -0.91
C PHE A 59 9.26 6.63 -1.55
N HIS A 60 9.95 7.23 -2.53
CA HIS A 60 9.55 8.51 -3.12
C HIS A 60 8.46 8.39 -4.21
N PHE A 61 8.24 7.21 -4.81
CA PHE A 61 7.48 7.09 -6.06
C PHE A 61 6.08 6.48 -5.95
N ALA A 62 5.72 5.91 -4.80
CA ALA A 62 4.51 5.11 -4.63
C ALA A 62 3.31 5.84 -4.00
N VAL A 63 3.33 7.17 -3.91
CA VAL A 63 2.21 7.98 -3.39
C VAL A 63 1.58 8.80 -4.52
N GLU A 64 0.30 8.56 -4.82
CA GLU A 64 -0.52 9.59 -5.45
C GLU A 64 -0.93 10.59 -4.37
N GLY A 65 -0.21 11.71 -4.29
CA GLY A 65 -0.64 12.83 -3.46
C GLY A 65 -1.84 13.50 -4.12
N LYS A 66 -3.01 13.44 -3.49
CA LYS A 66 -3.94 14.57 -3.60
C LYS A 66 -3.40 15.66 -2.68
N GLU A 67 -2.57 16.54 -3.23
CA GLU A 67 -2.44 17.87 -2.65
C GLU A 67 -3.78 18.57 -2.86
N GLU A 68 -4.60 18.62 -1.81
CA GLU A 68 -5.61 19.68 -1.73
C GLU A 68 -4.86 20.97 -1.34
N ILE A 69 -4.67 21.85 -2.32
CA ILE A 69 -4.35 23.27 -2.13
C ILE A 69 -5.65 23.99 -1.75
#